data_AF-A0A7L4QY11-F1
#
_entry.id   AF-A0A7L4QY11-F1
#
_cell.length_a   1.000
_cell.length_b   1.000
_cell.length_c   1.000
_cell.angle_alpha   90.00
_cell.angle_beta   90.00
_cell.angle_gamma   90.00
#
_symmetry.space_group_name_H-M   'P 1'
#
loop_
_entity.id
_entity.type
_entity.pdbx_description
1 polymer ?
#
loop_
_entity_poly.entity_id
_entity_poly.type
_entity_poly.pdbx_seq_one_letter_code
_entity_poly.pdbx_strand_id
1 'polypeptide(L)'
;MRMAFVSTNPEKRPERPLFCSILSNTLLSTVPGISGAGPTPEKTLYTPILDAELIAQGSITSMPSKPNTPTGCPTPASITR
;
A
#
# COMPACT_ATOMS: atom_id res chain seq x y z
N MET A 1 1.65 -18.20 20.97
CA MET A 1 1.94 -18.30 19.52
C MET A 1 2.80 -17.10 19.14
N ARG A 2 4.04 -17.29 18.66
CA ARG A 2 4.90 -16.16 18.22
C ARG A 2 4.42 -15.71 16.83
N MET A 3 4.04 -14.44 16.70
CA MET A 3 3.72 -13.85 15.40
C MET A 3 5.02 -13.65 14.62
N ALA A 4 5.16 -14.37 13.50
CA ALA A 4 6.41 -14.47 12.73
C ALA A 4 6.94 -13.12 12.19
N PHE A 5 6.12 -12.07 12.18
CA PHE A 5 6.44 -10.76 11.58
C PHE A 5 6.57 -9.62 12.59
N VAL A 6 6.49 -9.90 13.89
CA VAL A 6 6.69 -8.87 14.92
C VAL A 6 8.14 -8.89 15.37
N SER A 7 8.84 -7.77 15.19
CA SER A 7 10.21 -7.59 15.71
C SER A 7 10.25 -7.95 17.20
N THR A 8 11.18 -8.81 17.57
CA THR A 8 11.36 -9.26 18.96
C THR A 8 12.09 -8.23 19.83
N ASN A 9 12.58 -7.15 19.24
CA ASN A 9 13.26 -6.08 19.96
C ASN A 9 12.48 -4.75 19.80
N PRO A 10 11.52 -4.47 20.70
CA PRO A 10 10.71 -3.25 20.66
C PRO A 10 11.48 -1.99 21.06
N GLU A 11 12.76 -2.11 21.45
CA GLU A 11 13.54 -0.99 21.99
C GLU A 11 14.23 -0.13 20.93
N LYS A 12 14.26 -0.56 19.66
CA LYS A 12 14.81 0.26 18.57
C LYS A 12 13.88 1.44 18.30
N ARG A 13 14.28 2.62 18.77
CA ARG A 13 13.58 3.90 18.56
C ARG A 13 14.42 4.82 17.70
N PRO A 14 14.28 4.79 16.36
CA PRO A 14 14.97 5.75 15.51
C PRO A 14 14.48 7.16 15.85
N GLU A 15 15.40 8.09 16.14
CA GLU A 15 15.06 9.47 16.50
C GLU A 15 14.61 10.29 15.30
N ARG A 16 15.17 10.00 14.11
CA ARG A 16 14.87 10.66 12.84
C ARG A 16 14.79 9.63 11.71
N PRO A 17 13.75 8.79 11.69
CA PRO A 17 13.60 7.80 10.63
C PRO A 17 13.37 8.50 9.28
N LEU A 18 14.01 7.98 8.24
CA LEU A 18 13.65 8.30 6.86
C LEU A 18 12.75 7.19 6.34
N PHE A 19 11.56 7.56 5.87
CA PHE A 19 10.69 6.65 5.13
C PHE A 19 10.88 6.86 3.63
N CYS A 20 11.04 5.78 2.87
CA CYS A 20 11.15 5.81 1.41
C CYS A 20 10.24 4.72 0.84
N SER A 21 9.21 5.14 0.09
CA SER A 21 8.32 4.22 -0.63
C SER A 21 8.83 4.03 -2.06
N ILE A 22 9.12 2.78 -2.43
CA ILE A 22 9.55 2.42 -3.79
C ILE A 22 8.33 1.89 -4.54
N LEU A 23 7.96 2.57 -5.61
CA LEU A 23 6.78 2.25 -6.42
C LEU A 23 7.20 1.52 -7.68
N SER A 24 6.43 0.52 -8.07
CA SER A 24 6.61 -0.20 -9.32
C SER A 24 5.31 -0.88 -9.73
N ASN A 25 5.20 -1.18 -11.02
CA ASN A 25 4.10 -1.96 -11.58
C ASN A 25 4.67 -3.15 -12.36
N THR A 26 3.84 -4.18 -12.52
CA THR A 26 4.10 -5.29 -13.43
C THR A 26 2.81 -5.67 -14.13
N LEU A 27 2.89 -5.97 -15.44
CA LEU A 27 1.73 -6.46 -16.19
C LEU A 27 1.15 -7.76 -15.61
N LEU A 28 1.96 -8.54 -14.87
CA LEU A 28 1.46 -9.73 -14.18
C LEU A 28 0.32 -9.41 -13.19
N SER A 29 0.30 -8.21 -12.63
CA SER A 29 -0.76 -7.79 -11.69
C SER A 29 -2.14 -7.69 -12.33
N THR A 30 -2.22 -7.56 -13.66
CA THR A 30 -3.50 -7.50 -14.38
C THR A 30 -4.08 -8.87 -14.69
N VAL A 31 -3.39 -9.97 -14.35
CA VAL A 31 -3.95 -11.33 -14.48
C VAL A 31 -4.99 -11.53 -13.37
N PRO A 32 -6.25 -11.88 -13.72
CA PRO A 32 -7.32 -12.04 -12.73
C PRO A 32 -6.95 -13.03 -11.62
N GLY A 33 -7.19 -12.63 -10.37
CA GLY A 33 -6.94 -13.47 -9.19
C GLY A 33 -5.48 -13.52 -8.70
N ILE A 34 -4.52 -12.89 -9.41
CA ILE A 34 -3.11 -12.89 -8.99
C ILE A 34 -2.81 -11.82 -7.93
N SER A 35 -3.42 -10.64 -8.04
CA SER A 35 -3.21 -9.53 -7.12
C SER A 35 -4.49 -9.16 -6.38
N GLY A 36 -4.37 -8.90 -5.08
CA GLY A 36 -5.44 -8.29 -4.26
C GLY A 36 -5.32 -6.77 -4.15
N ALA A 37 -4.33 -6.15 -4.79
CA ALA A 37 -4.03 -4.73 -4.66
C ALA A 37 -4.89 -3.89 -5.61
N GLY A 38 -5.74 -3.01 -5.09
CA GLY A 38 -6.71 -2.26 -5.89
C GLY A 38 -7.97 -3.08 -6.22
N PRO A 39 -9.03 -2.41 -6.72
CA PRO A 39 -10.36 -3.02 -6.77
C PRO A 39 -10.63 -3.90 -8.01
N THR A 40 -9.82 -3.78 -9.07
CA THR A 40 -9.87 -4.66 -10.26
C THR A 40 -8.44 -4.92 -10.78
N PRO A 41 -8.21 -5.98 -11.58
CA PRO A 41 -6.88 -6.28 -12.12
C PRO A 41 -6.23 -5.11 -12.88
N GLU A 42 -7.00 -4.32 -13.63
CA GLU A 42 -6.49 -3.15 -14.36
C GLU A 42 -6.12 -2.01 -13.41
N LYS A 43 -6.88 -1.88 -12.31
CA LYS A 43 -6.67 -0.82 -11.32
C LYS A 43 -5.47 -1.08 -10.41
N THR A 44 -4.93 -2.29 -10.41
CA THR A 44 -3.64 -2.61 -9.76
C THR A 44 -2.51 -1.71 -10.26
N LEU A 45 -2.58 -1.23 -11.51
CA LEU A 45 -1.58 -0.34 -12.09
C LEU A 45 -1.56 1.04 -11.45
N TYR A 46 -2.70 1.49 -10.91
CA TYR A 46 -2.79 2.79 -10.24
C TYR A 46 -2.52 2.69 -8.74
N THR A 47 -2.67 1.52 -8.12
CA THR A 47 -2.52 1.35 -6.67
C THR A 47 -1.22 1.96 -6.11
N PRO A 48 -0.02 1.77 -6.71
CA PRO A 48 1.22 2.32 -6.13
C PRO A 48 1.23 3.84 -6.06
N ILE A 49 0.76 4.53 -7.10
CA ILE A 49 0.71 6.00 -7.10
C ILE A 49 -0.34 6.53 -6.13
N LEU A 50 -1.49 5.87 -6.00
CA LEU A 50 -2.53 6.28 -5.04
C LEU A 50 -2.10 6.06 -3.59
N ASP A 51 -1.39 4.98 -3.31
CA ASP A 51 -0.80 4.72 -2.00
C ASP A 51 0.23 5.79 -1.63
N ALA A 52 1.11 6.14 -2.58
CA ALA A 52 2.11 7.17 -2.37
C ALA A 52 1.49 8.56 -2.17
N GLU A 53 0.46 8.91 -2.94
CA GLU A 53 -0.27 10.16 -2.78
C GLU A 53 -0.95 10.21 -1.41
N LEU A 54 -1.58 9.12 -0.98
CA LEU A 54 -2.18 9.04 0.35
C LEU A 54 -1.15 9.22 1.47
N ILE A 55 0.01 8.58 1.37
CA ILE A 55 1.09 8.72 2.36
C ILE A 55 1.61 10.17 2.39
N ALA A 56 1.92 10.73 1.22
CA ALA A 56 2.53 12.06 1.13
C ALA A 56 1.54 13.18 1.50
N GLN A 57 0.31 13.12 0.99
CA GLN A 57 -0.65 14.23 1.06
C GLN A 57 -1.76 14.00 2.09
N GLY A 58 -2.08 12.74 2.43
CA GLY A 58 -3.14 12.38 3.37
C GLY A 58 -4.51 12.24 2.70
N SER A 59 -4.57 12.48 1.40
CA SER A 59 -5.76 12.35 0.57
C SER A 59 -5.35 12.05 -0.87
N ILE A 60 -6.19 11.30 -1.58
CA ILE A 60 -6.05 11.06 -3.00
C ILE A 60 -6.83 12.13 -3.76
N THR A 61 -6.14 12.89 -4.60
CA THR A 61 -6.70 13.99 -5.41
C THR A 61 -6.46 13.79 -6.90
N SER A 62 -5.44 13.01 -7.26
CA SER A 62 -5.05 12.76 -8.65
C SER A 62 -6.13 12.06 -9.47
N MET A 63 -7.01 11.26 -8.83
CA MET A 63 -8.07 10.52 -9.52
C MET A 63 -9.20 10.12 -8.56
N PRO A 64 -10.45 9.98 -9.04
CA PRO A 64 -11.60 9.61 -8.22
C PRO A 64 -11.65 8.09 -7.95
N SER A 65 -10.58 7.52 -7.41
CA SER A 65 -10.47 6.08 -7.12
C SER A 65 -9.74 5.84 -5.79
N LYS A 66 -10.14 4.79 -5.06
CA LYS A 66 -9.45 4.33 -3.85
C LYS A 66 -8.67 3.05 -4.15
N PRO A 67 -7.43 2.88 -3.64
CA PRO A 67 -6.61 1.68 -3.77
C PRO A 67 -7.06 0.55 -2.83
N ASN A 68 -8.36 0.42 -2.58
CA ASN A 68 -8.91 -0.64 -1.74
C ASN A 68 -8.89 -1.97 -2.50
N THR A 69 -8.81 -3.07 -1.76
CA THR A 69 -8.90 -4.42 -2.34
C THR A 69 -10.27 -4.66 -3.00
N PRO A 70 -10.46 -5.73 -3.79
CA PRO A 70 -11.76 -6.06 -4.36
C PRO A 70 -12.85 -6.32 -3.32
N THR A 71 -12.46 -6.70 -2.08
CA THR A 71 -13.37 -6.89 -0.94
C THR A 71 -13.69 -5.59 -0.20
N GLY A 72 -13.12 -4.46 -0.62
CA GLY A 72 -13.30 -3.15 0.01
C GLY A 72 -12.37 -2.87 1.19
N CYS A 73 -11.43 -3.77 1.51
CA CYS A 73 -10.44 -3.52 2.56
C CYS A 73 -9.56 -2.31 2.19
N PRO A 74 -9.32 -1.38 3.13
CA PRO A 74 -8.49 -0.20 2.86
C PRO A 74 -7.04 -0.60 2.61
N THR A 75 -6.34 0.23 1.83
CA THR A 75 -4.91 0.07 1.59
C THR A 75 -4.09 0.14 2.90
N PRO A 76 -3.01 -0.63 3.04
CA PRO A 76 -2.03 -0.46 4.13
C PRO A 76 -1.38 0.93 4.17
N ALA A 77 -1.46 1.73 3.10
CA ALA A 77 -1.03 3.13 3.11
C ALA A 77 -1.78 3.97 4.17
N SER A 78 -2.99 3.55 4.58
CA SER A 78 -3.72 4.14 5.70
C SER A 78 -3.11 3.89 7.09
N ILE A 79 -2.25 2.88 7.23
CA ILE A 79 -1.46 2.62 8.45
C ILE A 79 -0.14 3.42 8.39
N THR A 80 0.37 3.66 7.18
CA THR A 80 1.64 4.40 6.98
C THR A 80 1.46 5.90 7.16
N ARG A 81 0.30 6.44 6.76
CA ARG A 81 -0.11 7.83 6.96
C ARG A 81 -0.67 8.06 8.36
#